data_AF-A0A7Y3FE10-F1
#
_entry.id   AF-A0A7Y3FE10-F1
#
_cell.length_a   1.000
_cell.length_b   1.000
_cell.length_c   1.000
_cell.angle_alpha   90.00
_cell.angle_beta   90.00
_cell.angle_gamma   90.00
#
_symmetry.space_group_name_H-M   'P 1'
#
loop_
_entity.id
_entity.type
_entity.pdbx_description
1 polymer ?
#
loop_
_entity_poly.entity_id
_entity_poly.type
_entity_poly.pdbx_seq_one_letter_code
_entity_poly.pdbx_strand_id
1 'polypeptide(L)'
;MNEAEHNAEEDAMLVASLLAIDPDHLGGVWIKARHGARRDWFQALFSAIDLPSVRVTGGTSVQALFGGVDLTESLTHGKLVERKGLLAEPCMIWLNGAERLDRDLIARVVLHTEATSQHMLIVADEGTEDDPLPSEMLRERVAFFLFEDGVSNTPPAPELDAERIVQAKAALAGLELQSSILE
;
A
#
# COMPACT_ATOMS: atom_id res chain seq x y z
N MET A 1 -26.33 -14.45 21.47
CA MET A 1 -25.45 -13.76 22.43
C MET A 1 -24.12 -13.60 21.70
N ASN A 2 -23.98 -12.42 21.09
CA ASN A 2 -22.86 -11.78 20.39
C ASN A 2 -21.84 -12.66 19.67
N GLU A 3 -22.11 -12.96 18.40
CA GLU A 3 -21.05 -12.99 17.39
C GLU A 3 -20.77 -11.53 17.01
N ALA A 4 -19.51 -11.14 17.13
CA ALA A 4 -19.04 -9.78 16.91
C ALA A 4 -19.47 -9.28 15.51
N GLU A 5 -20.33 -8.26 15.48
CA GLU A 5 -20.31 -7.28 14.39
C GLU A 5 -18.94 -6.59 14.47
N HIS A 6 -17.90 -7.23 13.92
CA HIS A 6 -16.64 -6.55 13.62
C HIS A 6 -16.98 -5.49 12.59
N ASN A 7 -16.91 -4.22 12.99
CA ASN A 7 -17.20 -3.12 12.09
C ASN A 7 -16.05 -3.02 11.09
N ALA A 8 -16.30 -3.23 9.80
CA ALA A 8 -15.27 -3.17 8.75
C ALA A 8 -14.46 -1.85 8.78
N GLU A 9 -15.05 -0.78 9.32
CA GLU A 9 -14.38 0.50 9.55
C GLU A 9 -13.35 0.43 10.67
N GLU A 10 -13.67 -0.23 11.78
CA GLU A 10 -12.75 -0.46 12.90
C GLU A 10 -11.57 -1.33 12.46
N ASP A 11 -11.83 -2.36 11.66
CA ASP A 11 -10.80 -3.22 11.08
C ASP A 11 -9.87 -2.44 10.16
N ALA A 12 -10.45 -1.60 9.29
CA ALA A 12 -9.68 -0.75 8.42
C ALA A 12 -8.81 0.25 9.19
N MET A 13 -9.37 0.90 10.22
CA MET A 13 -8.64 1.81 11.10
C MET A 13 -7.54 1.09 11.88
N LEU A 14 -7.78 -0.13 12.32
CA LEU A 14 -6.78 -0.98 12.96
C LEU A 14 -5.65 -1.32 12.00
N VAL A 15 -5.96 -1.78 10.78
CA VAL A 15 -4.98 -2.10 9.74
C VAL A 15 -4.14 -0.87 9.38
N ALA A 16 -4.77 0.28 9.16
CA ALA A 16 -4.07 1.53 8.89
C ALA A 16 -3.17 1.95 10.07
N SER A 17 -3.64 1.77 11.32
CA SER A 17 -2.82 2.04 12.50
C SER A 17 -1.62 1.10 12.61
N LEU A 18 -1.81 -0.20 12.36
CA LEU A 18 -0.73 -1.19 12.38
C LEU A 18 0.31 -0.88 11.29
N LEU A 19 -0.13 -0.60 10.07
CA LEU A 19 0.74 -0.19 8.97
C LEU A 19 1.46 1.14 9.27
N ALA A 20 0.82 2.07 9.95
CA ALA A 20 1.47 3.29 10.39
C ALA A 20 2.52 3.03 11.48
N ILE A 21 2.28 2.05 12.38
CA ILE A 21 3.19 1.65 13.45
C ILE A 21 4.44 0.97 12.88
N ASP A 22 4.27 0.00 11.99
CA ASP A 22 5.37 -0.79 11.43
C ASP A 22 5.32 -0.88 9.89
N PRO A 23 5.61 0.24 9.20
CA PRO A 23 5.51 0.31 7.75
C PRO A 23 6.54 -0.56 7.02
N ASP A 24 7.67 -0.85 7.67
CA ASP A 24 8.82 -1.51 7.04
C ASP A 24 8.66 -3.04 6.98
N HIS A 25 7.90 -3.64 7.91
CA HIS A 25 7.78 -5.10 8.02
C HIS A 25 6.41 -5.65 7.63
N LEU A 26 5.34 -4.84 7.73
CA LEU A 26 3.98 -5.31 7.42
C LEU A 26 3.65 -5.31 5.93
N GLY A 27 4.50 -4.71 5.09
CA GLY A 27 4.41 -4.75 3.63
C GLY A 27 3.26 -3.94 3.02
N GLY A 28 2.04 -4.05 3.53
CA GLY A 28 0.89 -3.32 3.01
C GLY A 28 -0.46 -4.01 3.20
N VAL A 29 -1.43 -3.61 2.37
CA VAL A 29 -2.82 -4.12 2.39
C VAL A 29 -3.38 -4.29 0.98
N TRP A 30 -4.16 -5.35 0.79
CA TRP A 30 -5.05 -5.50 -0.35
C TRP A 30 -6.46 -5.04 0.02
N ILE A 31 -7.00 -4.10 -0.77
CA ILE A 31 -8.32 -3.50 -0.55
C ILE A 31 -9.21 -3.88 -1.73
N LYS A 32 -10.25 -4.68 -1.47
CA LYS A 32 -11.37 -4.94 -2.40
C LYS A 32 -12.45 -3.88 -2.16
N ALA A 33 -12.55 -2.89 -3.02
CA ALA A 33 -13.60 -1.88 -2.95
C ALA A 33 -13.96 -1.37 -4.35
N ARG A 34 -15.26 -1.26 -4.65
CA ARG A 34 -15.70 -0.73 -5.94
C ARG A 34 -15.53 0.79 -5.97
N HIS A 35 -15.55 1.36 -7.17
CA HIS A 35 -15.60 2.81 -7.33
C HIS A 35 -16.78 3.39 -6.54
N GLY A 36 -16.51 4.34 -5.64
CA GLY A 36 -17.55 4.95 -4.81
C GLY A 36 -17.02 5.44 -3.46
N ALA A 37 -17.96 5.77 -2.58
CA ALA A 37 -17.69 6.40 -1.29
C ALA A 37 -16.78 5.56 -0.38
N ARG A 38 -16.92 4.23 -0.38
CA ARG A 38 -16.08 3.35 0.44
C ARG A 38 -14.62 3.35 -0.04
N ARG A 39 -14.38 3.30 -1.35
CA ARG A 39 -13.04 3.41 -1.94
C ARG A 39 -12.41 4.77 -1.63
N ASP A 40 -13.18 5.85 -1.73
CA ASP A 40 -12.68 7.20 -1.38
C ASP A 40 -12.40 7.33 0.13
N TRP A 41 -13.19 6.65 0.97
CA TRP A 41 -12.96 6.57 2.40
C TRP A 41 -11.66 5.82 2.74
N PHE A 42 -11.41 4.66 2.13
CA PHE A 42 -10.11 3.97 2.27
C PHE A 42 -8.96 4.87 1.81
N GLN A 43 -9.12 5.56 0.68
CA GLN A 43 -8.12 6.49 0.20
C GLN A 43 -7.84 7.61 1.21
N ALA A 44 -8.86 8.16 1.86
CA ALA A 44 -8.71 9.16 2.91
C ALA A 44 -8.01 8.59 4.15
N LEU A 45 -8.39 7.40 4.60
CA LEU A 45 -7.81 6.71 5.75
C LEU A 45 -6.30 6.49 5.58
N PHE A 46 -5.89 5.86 4.49
CA PHE A 46 -4.48 5.55 4.26
C PHE A 46 -3.66 6.80 3.91
N SER A 47 -4.27 7.85 3.37
CA SER A 47 -3.59 9.15 3.17
C SER A 47 -3.30 9.88 4.50
N ALA A 48 -3.90 9.46 5.62
CA ALA A 48 -3.60 10.01 6.94
C ALA A 48 -2.28 9.46 7.53
N ILE A 49 -1.71 8.42 6.92
CA ILE A 49 -0.38 7.91 7.29
C ILE A 49 0.68 8.87 6.75
N ASP A 50 1.62 9.28 7.60
CA ASP A 50 2.72 10.21 7.25
C ASP A 50 3.78 9.52 6.38
N LEU A 51 3.42 9.22 5.14
CA LEU A 51 4.27 8.62 4.12
C LEU A 51 3.87 9.18 2.74
N PRO A 52 4.82 9.70 1.92
CA PRO A 52 4.51 10.18 0.58
C PRO A 52 3.81 9.11 -0.25
N SER A 53 2.80 9.46 -1.03
CA SER A 53 2.07 8.49 -1.85
C SER A 53 2.39 8.63 -3.34
N VAL A 54 2.61 7.49 -4.00
CA VAL A 54 2.82 7.38 -5.45
C VAL A 54 1.71 6.51 -6.02
N ARG A 55 0.93 7.07 -6.96
CA ARG A 55 -0.11 6.32 -7.66
C ARG A 55 0.44 5.63 -8.89
N VAL A 56 0.14 4.35 -9.00
CA VAL A 56 0.50 3.49 -10.11
C VAL A 56 -0.77 2.96 -10.75
N THR A 57 -0.90 3.19 -12.04
CA THR A 57 -2.00 2.72 -12.88
C THR A 57 -1.41 1.92 -14.05
N GLY A 58 -2.24 1.23 -14.82
CA GLY A 58 -1.77 0.52 -16.02
C GLY A 58 -1.09 1.41 -17.07
N GLY A 59 -1.30 2.74 -17.02
CA GLY A 59 -0.62 3.70 -17.89
C GLY A 59 0.68 4.28 -17.33
N THR A 60 1.06 3.95 -16.09
CA THR A 60 2.26 4.49 -15.45
C THR A 60 3.51 3.86 -16.07
N SER A 61 4.46 4.69 -16.52
CA SER A 61 5.67 4.18 -17.17
C SER A 61 6.68 3.62 -16.16
N VAL A 62 7.33 2.51 -16.52
CA VAL A 62 8.41 1.89 -15.73
C VAL A 62 9.55 2.89 -15.50
N GLN A 63 9.93 3.68 -16.51
CA GLN A 63 10.96 4.70 -16.39
C GLN A 63 10.58 5.82 -15.42
N ALA A 64 9.29 6.20 -15.32
CA ALA A 64 8.87 7.19 -14.33
C ALA A 64 8.96 6.62 -12.90
N LEU A 65 8.65 5.34 -12.70
CA LEU A 65 8.68 4.71 -11.38
C LEU A 65 10.10 4.48 -10.86
N PHE A 66 10.95 3.87 -11.67
CA PHE A 66 12.28 3.44 -11.25
C PHE A 66 13.40 4.40 -11.70
N GLY A 67 13.06 5.39 -12.51
CA GLY A 67 14.02 6.32 -13.08
C GLY A 67 14.77 5.71 -14.26
N GLY A 68 15.88 6.35 -14.60
CA GLY A 68 16.77 5.88 -15.66
C GLY A 68 17.44 7.03 -16.40
N VAL A 69 18.11 6.67 -17.49
CA VAL A 69 18.84 7.63 -18.33
C VAL A 69 17.85 8.44 -19.17
N ASP A 70 17.94 9.76 -19.12
CA ASP A 70 17.28 10.64 -20.07
C ASP A 70 18.18 10.79 -21.30
N LEU A 71 17.94 9.96 -22.31
CA LEU A 71 18.75 9.95 -23.54
C LEU A 71 18.70 11.29 -24.27
N THR A 72 17.55 11.96 -24.29
CA THR A 72 17.37 13.24 -24.98
C THR A 72 18.19 14.33 -24.31
N GLU A 73 18.11 14.45 -23.00
CA GLU A 73 18.86 15.43 -22.23
C GLU A 73 20.36 15.11 -22.24
N SER A 74 20.69 13.82 -22.17
CA SER A 74 22.08 13.35 -22.19
C SER A 74 22.78 13.70 -23.51
N LEU A 75 22.12 13.43 -24.63
CA LEU A 75 22.65 13.74 -25.96
C LEU A 75 22.73 15.25 -26.20
N THR A 76 21.78 16.01 -25.68
CA THR A 76 21.75 17.48 -25.81
C THR A 76 22.91 18.13 -25.06
N HIS A 77 23.25 17.63 -23.87
CA HIS A 77 24.31 18.20 -23.02
C HIS A 77 25.66 17.51 -23.16
N GLY A 78 25.77 16.43 -23.95
CA GLY A 78 27.00 15.66 -24.12
C GLY A 78 27.49 14.97 -22.84
N LYS A 79 26.61 14.77 -21.85
CA LYS A 79 26.91 14.13 -20.56
C LYS A 79 25.77 13.20 -20.18
N LEU A 80 26.06 12.10 -19.49
CA LEU A 80 25.02 11.22 -18.99
C LEU A 80 24.14 11.95 -17.97
N VAL A 81 22.83 11.97 -18.20
CA VAL A 81 21.82 12.53 -17.30
C VAL A 81 20.88 11.40 -16.86
N GLU A 82 20.88 11.13 -15.56
CA GLU A 82 19.99 10.16 -14.93
C GLU A 82 18.90 10.89 -14.15
N ARG A 83 17.68 10.39 -14.25
CA ARG A 83 16.52 10.88 -13.49
C ARG A 83 16.17 9.87 -12.42
N LYS A 84 16.01 10.35 -11.19
CA LYS A 84 15.42 9.57 -10.10
C LYS A 84 13.97 9.21 -10.45
N GLY A 85 13.59 7.98 -10.15
CA GLY A 85 12.21 7.54 -10.26
C GLY A 85 11.33 8.04 -9.12
N LEU A 86 10.03 7.90 -9.27
CA LEU A 86 9.03 8.18 -8.23
C LEU A 86 9.21 7.29 -6.99
N LEU A 87 9.77 6.09 -7.16
CA LEU A 87 10.03 5.11 -6.10
C LEU A 87 11.48 5.18 -5.58
N ALA A 88 12.18 6.29 -5.82
CA ALA A 88 13.57 6.46 -5.38
C ALA A 88 13.72 6.71 -3.87
N GLU A 89 12.64 7.12 -3.20
CA GLU A 89 12.60 7.36 -1.76
C GLU A 89 11.40 6.59 -1.16
N PRO A 90 11.42 6.26 0.14
CA PRO A 90 10.33 5.58 0.84
C PRO A 90 8.96 6.22 0.58
N CYS A 91 7.98 5.40 0.20
CA CYS A 91 6.65 5.87 -0.17
C CYS A 91 5.59 4.78 -0.06
N MET A 92 4.33 5.21 0.05
CA MET A 92 3.15 4.39 -0.16
C MET A 92 2.91 4.22 -1.66
N ILE A 93 2.99 2.99 -2.17
CA ILE A 93 2.74 2.65 -3.56
C ILE A 93 1.28 2.23 -3.70
N TRP A 94 0.47 3.10 -4.28
CA TRP A 94 -0.95 2.82 -4.53
C TRP A 94 -1.14 2.21 -5.92
N LEU A 95 -1.37 0.91 -5.99
CA LEU A 95 -1.64 0.17 -7.22
C LEU A 95 -3.14 0.21 -7.53
N ASN A 96 -3.58 1.15 -8.38
CA ASN A 96 -4.97 1.27 -8.82
C ASN A 96 -5.31 0.26 -9.92
N GLY A 97 -6.46 -0.41 -9.79
CA GLY A 97 -6.89 -1.44 -10.74
C GLY A 97 -5.89 -2.60 -10.78
N ALA A 98 -5.43 -3.04 -9.61
CA ALA A 98 -4.36 -4.02 -9.45
C ALA A 98 -4.64 -5.35 -10.19
N GLU A 99 -5.91 -5.69 -10.38
CA GLU A 99 -6.37 -6.85 -11.16
C GLU A 99 -6.07 -6.76 -12.66
N ARG A 100 -5.75 -5.56 -13.18
CA ARG A 100 -5.49 -5.29 -14.60
C ARG A 100 -4.07 -4.83 -14.89
N LEU A 101 -3.21 -4.73 -13.87
CA LEU A 101 -1.83 -4.30 -14.07
C LEU A 101 -1.02 -5.34 -14.84
N ASP A 102 -0.11 -4.85 -15.69
CA ASP A 102 0.77 -5.71 -16.47
C ASP A 102 1.74 -6.51 -15.59
N ARG A 103 2.05 -7.75 -16.00
CA ARG A 103 2.90 -8.67 -15.24
C ARG A 103 4.33 -8.15 -15.07
N ASP A 104 4.91 -7.47 -16.06
CA ASP A 104 6.26 -6.89 -15.95
C ASP A 104 6.28 -5.76 -14.92
N LEU A 105 5.27 -4.89 -14.93
CA LEU A 105 5.11 -3.83 -13.93
C LEU A 105 5.00 -4.41 -12.52
N ILE A 106 4.12 -5.41 -12.34
CA ILE A 106 3.95 -6.10 -11.05
C ILE A 106 5.27 -6.69 -10.58
N ALA A 107 5.96 -7.45 -11.43
CA ALA A 107 7.22 -8.09 -11.07
C ALA A 107 8.27 -7.07 -10.62
N ARG A 108 8.38 -5.92 -11.29
CA ARG A 108 9.33 -4.87 -10.93
C ARG A 108 8.99 -4.20 -9.61
N VAL A 109 7.71 -3.89 -9.37
CA VAL A 109 7.27 -3.31 -8.09
C VAL A 109 7.58 -4.28 -6.95
N VAL A 110 7.22 -5.54 -7.10
CA VAL A 110 7.44 -6.61 -6.11
C VAL A 110 8.93 -6.81 -5.80
N LEU A 111 9.78 -6.84 -6.83
CA LEU A 111 11.24 -6.92 -6.65
C LEU A 111 11.81 -5.68 -5.97
N HIS A 112 11.30 -4.50 -6.31
CA HIS A 112 11.76 -3.24 -5.73
C HIS A 112 11.39 -3.14 -4.24
N THR A 113 10.18 -3.54 -3.87
CA THR A 113 9.75 -3.58 -2.47
C THR A 113 10.45 -4.66 -1.65
N GLU A 114 10.96 -5.74 -2.26
CA GLU A 114 11.85 -6.69 -1.57
C GLU A 114 13.25 -6.16 -1.35
N ALA A 115 13.78 -5.45 -2.34
CA ALA A 115 15.13 -4.90 -2.26
C ALA A 115 15.22 -3.76 -1.24
N THR A 116 14.11 -3.11 -0.93
CA THR A 116 14.02 -1.95 -0.03
C THR A 116 12.85 -2.09 0.94
N SER A 117 13.14 -2.28 2.22
CA SER A 117 12.13 -2.53 3.26
C SER A 117 11.43 -1.24 3.73
N GLN A 118 11.17 -0.28 2.85
CA GLN A 118 10.68 1.06 3.23
C GLN A 118 9.46 1.53 2.42
N HIS A 119 8.91 0.66 1.57
CA HIS A 119 7.72 0.96 0.80
C HIS A 119 6.52 0.23 1.36
N MET A 120 5.39 0.93 1.44
CA MET A 120 4.10 0.34 1.81
C MET A 120 3.26 0.12 0.54
N LEU A 121 2.76 -1.09 0.35
CA LEU A 121 1.98 -1.46 -0.82
C LEU A 121 0.47 -1.36 -0.54
N ILE A 122 -0.25 -0.54 -1.30
CA ILE A 122 -1.72 -0.55 -1.30
C ILE A 122 -2.18 -1.17 -2.62
N VAL A 123 -2.66 -2.41 -2.55
CA VAL A 123 -3.21 -3.13 -3.69
C VAL A 123 -4.70 -2.81 -3.78
N ALA A 124 -5.08 -1.84 -4.62
CA ALA A 124 -6.48 -1.46 -4.80
C ALA A 124 -7.13 -2.29 -5.92
N ASP A 125 -8.05 -3.17 -5.52
CA ASP A 125 -8.80 -4.06 -6.40
C ASP A 125 -10.22 -3.52 -6.59
N GLU A 126 -10.42 -2.95 -7.77
CA GLU A 126 -11.65 -2.28 -8.18
C GLU A 126 -12.52 -3.18 -9.07
N GLY A 127 -12.11 -4.44 -9.29
CA GLY A 127 -12.76 -5.40 -10.18
C GLY A 127 -14.14 -5.87 -9.72
N THR A 128 -14.89 -6.49 -10.64
CA THR A 128 -16.11 -7.23 -10.30
C THR A 128 -15.81 -8.69 -9.96
N GLU A 129 -16.83 -9.49 -9.67
CA GLU A 129 -16.69 -10.94 -9.46
C GLU A 129 -16.23 -11.69 -10.73
N ASP A 130 -16.42 -11.08 -11.91
CA ASP A 130 -16.01 -11.62 -13.20
C ASP A 130 -14.56 -11.23 -13.58
N ASP A 131 -14.00 -10.22 -12.92
CA ASP A 131 -12.61 -9.84 -13.11
C ASP A 131 -11.67 -10.82 -12.38
N PRO A 132 -10.45 -11.04 -12.89
CA PRO A 132 -9.46 -11.81 -12.14
C PRO A 132 -9.15 -11.12 -10.80
N LEU A 133 -8.65 -11.88 -9.83
CA LEU A 133 -8.06 -11.27 -8.64
C LEU A 133 -6.72 -10.60 -8.99
N PRO A 134 -6.24 -9.64 -8.17
CA PRO A 134 -4.87 -9.17 -8.25
C PRO A 134 -3.87 -10.32 -8.24
N SER A 135 -2.76 -10.12 -8.95
CA SER A 135 -1.70 -11.12 -9.06
C SER A 135 -1.30 -11.64 -7.69
N GLU A 136 -1.08 -12.96 -7.60
CA GLU A 136 -0.60 -13.62 -6.39
C GLU A 136 0.71 -12.99 -5.88
N MET A 137 1.58 -12.55 -6.80
CA MET A 137 2.82 -11.83 -6.47
C MET A 137 2.60 -10.57 -5.64
N LEU A 138 1.43 -9.92 -5.74
CA LEU A 138 1.08 -8.76 -4.92
C LEU A 138 0.44 -9.21 -3.61
N ARG A 139 -0.46 -10.19 -3.68
CA ARG A 139 -1.21 -10.70 -2.51
C ARG A 139 -0.30 -11.33 -1.46
N GLU A 140 0.79 -11.98 -1.87
CA GLU A 140 1.79 -12.54 -0.95
C GLU A 140 2.67 -11.48 -0.27
N ARG A 141 2.58 -10.20 -0.67
CA ARG A 141 3.44 -9.11 -0.18
C ARG A 141 2.74 -8.13 0.74
N VAL A 142 1.48 -8.35 1.02
CA VAL A 142 0.68 -7.54 1.94
C VAL A 142 0.28 -8.37 3.14
N ALA A 143 0.36 -7.78 4.34
CA ALA A 143 -0.03 -8.46 5.57
C ALA A 143 -1.55 -8.53 5.76
N PHE A 144 -2.29 -7.61 5.14
CA PHE A 144 -3.72 -7.43 5.40
C PHE A 144 -4.57 -7.53 4.14
N PHE A 145 -5.81 -7.96 4.34
CA PHE A 145 -6.87 -7.92 3.34
C PHE A 145 -8.10 -7.23 3.94
N LEU A 146 -8.61 -6.24 3.23
CA LEU A 146 -9.84 -5.50 3.56
C LEU A 146 -10.80 -5.64 2.39
N PHE A 147 -12.08 -5.88 2.68
CA PHE A 147 -13.11 -5.92 1.66
C PHE A 147 -14.32 -5.09 2.05
N GLU A 148 -14.97 -4.52 1.04
CA GLU A 148 -16.26 -3.86 1.16
C GLU A 148 -17.39 -4.90 1.14
N ASP A 149 -18.25 -4.88 2.15
CA ASP A 149 -19.39 -5.78 2.33
C ASP A 149 -20.72 -5.26 1.74
N GLY A 150 -20.67 -4.15 0.99
CA GLY A 150 -21.83 -3.57 0.30
C GLY A 150 -22.76 -2.73 1.19
N VAL A 151 -22.35 -2.40 2.42
CA VAL A 151 -23.14 -1.53 3.30
C VAL A 151 -23.06 -0.07 2.79
N SER A 152 -24.18 0.39 2.22
CA SER A 152 -24.37 1.70 1.59
C SER A 152 -24.51 2.86 2.60
N ASN A 153 -23.79 2.84 3.72
CA ASN A 153 -23.71 4.02 4.58
C ASN A 153 -22.40 4.75 4.32
N THR A 154 -22.44 6.08 4.29
CA THR A 154 -21.20 6.85 4.25
C THR A 154 -20.63 6.87 5.67
N PRO A 155 -19.51 6.19 5.93
CA PRO A 155 -18.87 6.23 7.25
C PRO A 155 -18.48 7.66 7.64
N PRO A 156 -18.34 7.94 8.95
CA PRO A 156 -17.69 9.17 9.38
C PRO A 156 -16.28 9.27 8.78
N ALA A 157 -15.74 10.48 8.68
CA ALA A 157 -14.38 10.66 8.20
C ALA A 157 -13.40 9.78 9.01
N PRO A 158 -12.50 9.05 8.34
CA PRO A 158 -11.55 8.19 9.04
C PRO A 158 -10.59 9.05 9.85
N GLU A 159 -10.29 8.63 11.07
CA GLU A 159 -9.34 9.31 11.95
C GLU A 159 -8.38 8.30 12.56
N LEU A 160 -7.08 8.59 12.47
CA LEU A 160 -6.03 7.82 13.12
C LEU A 160 -5.60 8.54 14.38
N ASP A 161 -5.55 7.82 15.50
CA ASP A 161 -5.01 8.33 16.75
C ASP A 161 -3.48 8.39 16.68
N ALA A 162 -2.96 9.54 16.25
CA ALA A 162 -1.53 9.77 16.07
C ALA A 162 -0.75 9.58 17.39
N GLU A 163 -1.32 9.98 18.54
CA GLU A 163 -0.66 9.81 19.83
C GLU A 163 -0.53 8.32 20.16
N ARG A 164 -1.59 7.55 19.97
CA ARG A 164 -1.58 6.11 20.19
C ARG A 164 -0.64 5.38 19.23
N ILE A 165 -0.56 5.80 17.97
CA ILE A 165 0.41 5.26 17.00
C ILE A 165 1.84 5.51 17.48
N VAL A 166 2.16 6.73 17.93
CA VAL A 166 3.50 7.06 18.47
C VAL A 166 3.83 6.23 19.71
N GLN A 167 2.88 6.08 20.64
CA GLN A 167 3.05 5.23 21.83
C GLN A 167 3.27 3.76 21.45
N ALA A 168 2.51 3.23 20.49
CA ALA A 168 2.64 1.86 20.03
C ALA A 168 3.96 1.60 19.30
N LYS A 169 4.45 2.56 18.48
CA LYS A 169 5.80 2.50 17.89
C LYS A 169 6.89 2.37 18.95
N ALA A 170 6.81 3.19 20.00
CA ALA A 170 7.77 3.16 21.10
C ALA A 170 7.73 1.83 21.87
N ALA A 171 6.52 1.29 22.09
CA ALA A 171 6.35 0.00 22.74
C ALA A 171 6.88 -1.16 21.89
N LEU A 172 6.64 -1.15 20.57
CA LEU A 172 7.13 -2.16 19.63
C LEU A 172 8.66 -2.25 19.63
N ALA A 173 9.34 -1.10 19.65
CA ALA A 173 10.80 -1.04 19.69
C ALA A 173 11.42 -1.67 20.96
N GLY A 174 10.64 -1.77 22.04
CA GLY A 174 11.06 -2.39 23.30
C GLY A 174 10.59 -3.83 23.48
N LEU A 175 9.92 -4.42 22.49
CA LEU A 175 9.37 -5.77 22.59
C LEU A 175 10.46 -6.82 22.35
N GLU A 176 10.77 -7.62 23.37
CA GLU A 176 11.64 -8.80 23.21
C GLU A 176 10.77 -10.03 22.93
N LEU A 177 11.01 -10.69 21.79
CA LEU A 177 10.38 -11.97 21.47
C LEU A 177 10.94 -13.05 22.39
N GLN A 178 10.06 -13.70 23.15
CA GLN A 178 10.44 -14.89 23.91
C GLN A 178 10.84 -16.01 22.97
N SER A 179 11.97 -16.66 23.23
CA SER A 179 12.51 -17.72 22.36
C SER A 179 11.54 -18.89 22.16
N SER A 180 10.61 -19.11 23.09
CA SER A 180 9.57 -20.13 23.03
C SER A 180 8.48 -19.89 21.99
N ILE A 181 8.43 -18.70 21.36
CA ILE A 181 7.46 -18.37 20.31
C ILE A 181 8.00 -18.80 18.91
N LEU A 182 9.31 -19.04 18.80
CA LEU A 182 9.97 -19.39 17.53
C LEU A 182 10.18 -20.91 17.33
N GLU A 183 9.71 -21.73 18.27
CA GLU A 183 9.70 -23.21 18.18
C GLU A 183 8.37 -23.75 17.64
#